data_AF-A0A2N1PVZ8-F1
#
_entry.id   AF-A0A2N1PVZ8-F1
#
_cell.length_a   1.000
_cell.length_b   1.000
_cell.length_c   1.000
_cell.angle_alpha   90.00
_cell.angle_beta   90.00
_cell.angle_gamma   90.00
#
_symmetry.space_group_name_H-M   'P 1'
#
loop_
_entity.id
_entity.type
_entity.pdbx_description
1 polymer ?
#
loop_
_entity_poly.entity_id
_entity_poly.type
_entity_poly.pdbx_seq_one_letter_code
_entity_poly.pdbx_strand_id
1 'polypeptide(L)'
;YYNQIEVISGIAIQKRFHGNVIYSLDTYQQKRFEYEYDGFRFYCFLDGYQEDDDTIRVFEVKATTSKKFIDMHYKNDDKEKMSLFEYSPQGILMLQEDLLGDTSGEYQKKIEKLKNRLSKEGRYVYDISYQRYVMENALKTNKKVKYYLVVLNSEYIHEGLYNEKNEPIYGDDLVTLIDVTSLTKKMMPIVDHDIEIVLQRLNTLSANPVDLGIHCQRKDSRQCKFFPICYKDIPEKNSLFTYMGGHNGFKDDDGVKHDRFDLINEGYLNATDIPFSWLKRQNNIIQREVIESGIPFYHYEKIRAGIAALKYPIYHLDFETFPCPLPRFKGEKPYSQSLFQYSIHVEH
;
A
#
# COMPACT_ATOMS: atom_id res chain seq x y z
N TYR A 1 8.46 9.63 12.55
CA TYR A 1 7.17 10.00 11.91
C TYR A 1 6.04 9.04 12.20
N TYR A 2 6.19 7.71 12.02
CA TYR A 2 5.08 6.77 12.27
C TYR A 2 4.46 6.92 13.68
N ASN A 3 5.29 6.86 14.73
CA ASN A 3 4.87 7.09 16.11
C ASN A 3 4.18 8.46 16.31
N GLN A 4 4.66 9.51 15.65
CA GLN A 4 4.03 10.83 15.75
C GLN A 4 2.61 10.84 15.14
N ILE A 5 2.42 10.14 14.01
CA ILE A 5 1.10 10.02 13.37
C ILE A 5 0.13 9.27 14.30
N GLU A 6 0.57 8.22 14.98
CA GLU A 6 -0.26 7.48 15.95
C GLU A 6 -0.68 8.36 17.12
N VAL A 7 0.25 9.14 17.71
CA VAL A 7 -0.08 10.07 18.80
C VAL A 7 -1.09 11.12 18.34
N ILE A 8 -0.85 11.75 17.19
CA ILE A 8 -1.75 12.78 16.63
C ILE A 8 -3.14 12.17 16.35
N SER A 9 -3.15 10.95 15.81
CA SER A 9 -4.38 10.20 15.54
C SER A 9 -5.13 9.91 16.84
N GLY A 10 -4.44 9.48 17.91
CA GLY A 10 -5.01 9.28 19.23
C GLY A 10 -5.67 10.54 19.81
N ILE A 11 -4.99 11.70 19.71
CA ILE A 11 -5.53 12.99 20.14
C ILE A 11 -6.78 13.37 19.32
N ALA A 12 -6.73 13.21 17.99
CA ALA A 12 -7.87 13.51 17.12
C ALA A 12 -9.08 12.60 17.42
N ILE A 13 -8.84 11.31 17.68
CA ILE A 13 -9.87 10.34 18.09
C ILE A 13 -10.49 10.76 19.43
N GLN A 14 -9.67 11.14 20.41
CA GLN A 14 -10.12 11.55 21.75
C GLN A 14 -10.98 12.82 21.73
N LYS A 15 -10.67 13.77 20.86
CA LYS A 15 -11.49 14.97 20.68
C LYS A 15 -12.81 14.66 19.98
N ARG A 16 -12.81 13.67 19.08
CA ARG A 16 -13.95 13.35 18.23
C ARG A 16 -14.96 12.40 18.87
N PHE A 17 -14.51 11.48 19.72
CA PHE A 17 -15.36 10.51 20.38
C PHE A 17 -15.24 10.62 21.90
N HIS A 18 -16.38 10.63 22.58
CA HIS A 18 -16.44 10.61 24.05
C HIS A 18 -16.12 9.21 24.59
N GLY A 19 -15.84 9.07 25.89
CA GLY A 19 -15.58 7.78 26.52
C GLY A 19 -14.09 7.45 26.67
N ASN A 20 -13.79 6.18 26.96
CA ASN A 20 -12.43 5.75 27.25
C ASN A 20 -11.67 5.48 25.96
N VAL A 21 -10.58 6.22 25.74
CA VAL A 21 -9.68 6.04 24.60
C VAL A 21 -8.36 5.46 25.07
N ILE A 22 -7.95 4.35 24.46
CA ILE A 22 -6.66 3.69 24.68
C ILE A 22 -5.89 3.79 23.36
N TYR A 23 -4.78 4.53 23.38
CA TYR A 23 -3.76 4.55 22.33
C TYR A 23 -2.39 4.60 23.01
N SER A 24 -1.41 3.91 22.46
CA SER A 24 -0.06 3.89 23.03
C SER A 24 1.00 3.69 21.95
N LEU A 25 2.14 4.34 22.16
CA LEU A 25 3.38 4.14 21.40
C LEU A 25 4.14 2.87 21.80
N ASP A 26 3.94 2.40 23.04
CA ASP A 26 4.45 1.12 23.48
C ASP A 26 3.42 0.04 23.16
N THR A 27 3.79 -0.87 22.26
CA THR A 27 2.94 -2.01 21.83
C THR A 27 2.45 -2.82 23.02
N TYR A 28 3.23 -2.95 24.10
CA TYR A 28 2.78 -3.69 25.30
C TYR A 28 1.69 -2.97 26.10
N GLN A 29 1.54 -1.66 25.90
CA GLN A 29 0.49 -0.84 26.52
C GLN A 29 -0.70 -0.61 25.57
N GLN A 30 -0.60 -1.03 24.32
CA GLN A 30 -1.73 -1.03 23.39
C GLN A 30 -2.77 -2.08 23.83
N LYS A 31 -4.04 -1.84 23.48
CA LYS A 31 -5.09 -2.81 23.77
C LYS A 31 -4.81 -4.09 22.98
N ARG A 32 -4.58 -5.19 23.70
CA ARG A 32 -4.33 -6.51 23.15
C ARG A 32 -5.59 -7.37 23.26
N PHE A 33 -5.97 -8.01 22.16
CA PHE A 33 -6.95 -9.09 22.17
C PHE A 33 -6.25 -10.39 21.80
N GLU A 34 -6.66 -11.48 22.43
CA GLU A 34 -6.18 -12.81 22.11
C GLU A 34 -7.29 -13.84 22.28
N TYR A 35 -7.27 -14.89 21.47
CA TYR A 35 -8.08 -16.07 21.67
C TYR A 35 -7.31 -17.32 21.20
N GLU A 36 -7.67 -18.46 21.78
CA GLU A 36 -7.06 -19.75 21.45
C GLU A 36 -7.99 -20.56 20.55
N TYR A 37 -7.43 -21.15 19.50
CA TYR A 37 -8.16 -22.01 18.56
C TYR A 37 -7.23 -23.07 17.98
N ASP A 38 -7.67 -24.33 18.04
CA ASP A 38 -6.91 -25.51 17.59
C ASP A 38 -5.49 -25.61 18.19
N GLY A 39 -5.33 -25.21 19.45
CA GLY A 39 -4.04 -25.17 20.14
C GLY A 39 -3.10 -24.03 19.72
N PHE A 40 -3.55 -23.14 18.82
CA PHE A 40 -2.82 -21.94 18.41
C PHE A 40 -3.41 -20.68 19.06
N ARG A 41 -2.55 -19.73 19.39
CA ARG A 41 -2.94 -18.43 19.92
C ARG A 41 -2.94 -17.38 18.83
N PHE A 42 -4.10 -16.81 18.58
CA PHE A 42 -4.28 -15.68 17.69
C PHE A 42 -4.37 -14.41 18.54
N TYR A 43 -3.60 -13.39 18.20
CA TYR A 43 -3.60 -12.14 18.95
C TYR A 43 -3.38 -10.95 18.03
N CYS A 44 -3.89 -9.80 18.44
CA CYS A 44 -3.65 -8.53 17.79
C CYS A 44 -3.44 -7.42 18.84
N PHE A 45 -2.66 -6.43 18.44
CA PHE A 45 -2.58 -5.14 19.12
C PHE A 45 -3.35 -4.13 18.27
N LEU A 46 -4.03 -3.19 18.93
CA LEU A 46 -4.81 -2.14 18.28
C LEU A 46 -4.08 -0.79 18.43
N ASP A 47 -3.92 -0.07 17.32
CA ASP A 47 -3.33 1.27 17.34
C ASP A 47 -4.21 2.25 18.12
N GLY A 48 -5.54 2.09 18.03
CA GLY A 48 -6.50 2.79 18.85
C GLY A 48 -7.71 1.93 19.20
N TYR A 49 -8.17 2.06 20.44
CA TYR A 49 -9.40 1.48 20.95
C TYR A 49 -10.19 2.57 21.67
N GLN A 50 -11.44 2.77 21.31
CA GLN A 50 -12.34 3.65 22.05
C GLN A 50 -13.64 2.91 22.37
N GLU A 51 -14.14 3.10 23.59
CA GLU A 51 -15.39 2.50 24.04
C GLU A 51 -16.25 3.53 24.79
N ASP A 52 -17.51 3.63 24.37
CA ASP A 52 -18.59 4.31 25.08
C ASP A 52 -19.69 3.30 25.48
N ASP A 53 -20.83 3.79 25.98
CA ASP A 53 -21.91 2.94 26.51
C ASP A 53 -22.47 1.98 25.45
N ASP A 54 -22.52 2.40 24.18
CA ASP A 54 -23.20 1.67 23.10
C ASP A 54 -22.25 1.11 22.04
N THR A 55 -21.04 1.67 21.92
CA THR A 55 -20.16 1.47 20.77
C THR A 55 -18.71 1.24 21.18
N ILE A 56 -18.10 0.23 20.55
CA ILE A 56 -16.65 0.01 20.51
C ILE A 56 -16.15 0.45 19.13
N ARG A 57 -15.07 1.23 19.10
CA ARG A 57 -14.40 1.67 17.87
C ARG A 57 -12.95 1.23 17.90
N VAL A 58 -12.57 0.49 16.86
CA VAL A 58 -11.19 0.05 16.62
C VAL A 58 -10.60 0.90 15.51
N PHE A 59 -9.38 1.38 15.73
CA PHE A 59 -8.67 2.25 14.81
C PHE A 59 -7.35 1.61 14.41
N GLU A 60 -7.10 1.58 13.11
CA GLU A 60 -5.82 1.17 12.52
C GLU A 60 -5.21 2.37 11.80
N VAL A 61 -4.04 2.82 12.25
CA VAL A 61 -3.37 4.02 11.75
C VAL A 61 -2.43 3.63 10.61
N LYS A 62 -2.55 4.31 9.47
CA LYS A 62 -1.68 4.07 8.32
C LYS A 62 -0.98 5.36 7.90
N ALA A 63 0.35 5.30 7.81
CA ALA A 63 1.19 6.34 7.20
C ALA A 63 0.98 6.38 5.67
N THR A 64 -0.15 6.94 5.26
CA THR A 64 -0.59 7.18 3.89
C THR A 64 -1.60 8.32 3.91
N THR A 65 -2.05 8.77 2.74
CA THR A 65 -3.06 9.84 2.65
C THR A 65 -4.44 9.34 2.21
N SER A 66 -5.48 10.11 2.57
CA SER A 66 -6.88 9.90 2.17
C SER A 66 -7.07 9.92 0.65
N LYS A 67 -6.16 10.59 -0.09
CA LYS A 67 -6.12 10.59 -1.56
C LYS A 67 -6.23 9.19 -2.18
N LYS A 68 -5.61 8.16 -1.57
CA LYS A 68 -5.70 6.77 -2.08
C LYS A 68 -7.13 6.23 -2.14
N PHE A 69 -8.02 6.73 -1.29
CA PHE A 69 -9.41 6.31 -1.20
C PHE A 69 -10.32 7.28 -1.96
N ILE A 70 -10.10 8.59 -1.84
CA ILE A 70 -10.85 9.63 -2.55
C ILE A 70 -10.69 9.49 -4.08
N ASP A 71 -9.49 9.16 -4.56
CA ASP A 71 -9.25 8.99 -6.00
C ASP A 71 -9.83 7.67 -6.56
N MET A 72 -10.47 6.83 -5.74
CA MET A 72 -11.12 5.61 -6.21
C MET A 72 -12.46 5.91 -6.84
N HIS A 73 -12.57 5.63 -8.14
CA HIS A 73 -13.79 5.83 -8.90
C HIS A 73 -14.18 4.58 -9.68
N TYR A 74 -15.47 4.46 -10.00
CA TYR A 74 -16.05 3.45 -10.88
C TYR A 74 -17.06 4.12 -11.83
N LYS A 75 -17.57 3.36 -12.80
CA LYS A 75 -18.68 3.80 -13.66
C LYS A 75 -19.97 3.14 -13.20
N ASN A 76 -21.03 3.92 -12.97
CA ASN A 76 -22.36 3.35 -12.76
C ASN A 76 -22.93 2.81 -14.09
N ASP A 77 -24.14 2.28 -14.04
CA ASP A 77 -24.80 1.68 -15.21
C ASP A 77 -25.08 2.73 -16.31
N ASP A 78 -25.24 4.00 -15.93
CA ASP A 78 -25.37 5.16 -16.83
C ASP A 78 -24.02 5.68 -17.37
N LYS A 79 -22.91 4.99 -17.09
CA LYS A 79 -21.52 5.33 -17.48
C LYS A 79 -20.99 6.63 -16.86
N GLU A 80 -21.64 7.14 -15.83
CA GLU A 80 -21.20 8.29 -15.05
C GLU A 80 -20.08 7.89 -14.09
N LYS A 81 -19.15 8.81 -13.86
CA LYS A 81 -18.01 8.59 -12.97
C LYS A 81 -18.44 8.84 -11.53
N MET A 82 -18.48 7.79 -10.73
CA MET A 82 -18.88 7.82 -9.32
C MET A 82 -17.68 7.56 -8.40
N SER A 83 -17.63 8.19 -7.24
CA SER A 83 -16.62 7.90 -6.20
C SER A 83 -16.97 6.60 -5.47
N LEU A 84 -15.96 5.80 -5.14
CA LEU A 84 -16.16 4.57 -4.36
C LEU A 84 -16.45 4.88 -2.88
N PHE A 85 -15.86 5.96 -2.40
CA PHE A 85 -16.01 6.48 -1.04
C PHE A 85 -16.61 7.87 -1.07
N GLU A 86 -17.48 8.17 -0.11
CA GLU A 86 -18.14 9.46 0.07
C GLU A 86 -18.07 9.88 1.54
N TYR A 87 -18.07 11.19 1.80
CA TYR A 87 -18.08 11.69 3.17
C TYR A 87 -19.49 11.64 3.77
N SER A 88 -19.60 11.08 4.96
CA SER A 88 -20.80 11.20 5.79
C SER A 88 -21.01 12.65 6.24
N PRO A 89 -22.21 13.04 6.71
CA PRO A 89 -22.45 14.37 7.26
C PRO A 89 -21.55 14.73 8.45
N GLN A 90 -20.96 13.72 9.12
CA GLN A 90 -20.03 13.91 10.22
C GLN A 90 -18.58 14.09 9.73
N GLY A 91 -18.30 13.99 8.42
CA GLY A 91 -16.94 14.06 7.88
C GLY A 91 -16.14 12.77 8.06
N ILE A 92 -16.81 11.61 8.08
CA ILE A 92 -16.17 10.29 8.02
C ILE A 92 -16.26 9.79 6.59
N LEU A 93 -15.16 9.33 6.01
CA LEU A 93 -15.16 8.74 4.69
C LEU A 93 -15.74 7.31 4.77
N MET A 94 -16.77 7.01 4.00
CA MET A 94 -17.48 5.72 4.03
C MET A 94 -17.62 5.17 2.62
N LEU A 95 -17.82 3.85 2.48
CA LEU A 95 -18.18 3.30 1.18
C LEU A 95 -19.51 3.89 0.72
N GLN A 96 -19.62 4.18 -0.58
CA GLN A 96 -20.84 4.76 -1.13
C GLN A 96 -22.07 3.88 -0.85
N GLU A 97 -21.93 2.55 -0.89
CA GLU A 97 -23.02 1.61 -0.59
C GLU A 97 -23.59 1.76 0.83
N ASP A 98 -22.76 2.17 1.79
CA ASP A 98 -23.18 2.38 3.19
C ASP A 98 -23.96 3.69 3.37
N LEU A 99 -23.90 4.60 2.40
CA LEU A 99 -24.56 5.90 2.42
C LEU A 99 -25.75 5.99 1.45
N LEU A 100 -25.60 5.46 0.24
CA LEU A 100 -26.53 5.64 -0.87
C LEU A 100 -27.21 4.33 -1.32
N GLY A 101 -26.69 3.16 -0.96
CA GLY A 101 -27.32 1.86 -1.19
C GLY A 101 -27.31 1.32 -2.63
N ASP A 102 -26.75 2.04 -3.60
CA ASP A 102 -26.68 1.61 -5.01
C ASP A 102 -25.28 1.11 -5.39
N THR A 103 -25.21 -0.04 -6.07
CA THR A 103 -23.94 -0.65 -6.50
C THR A 103 -24.05 -1.31 -7.87
N SER A 104 -23.19 -0.89 -8.82
CA SER A 104 -23.07 -1.51 -10.15
C SER A 104 -22.10 -2.70 -10.16
N GLY A 105 -22.05 -3.45 -11.27
CA GLY A 105 -21.03 -4.50 -11.44
C GLY A 105 -19.58 -3.97 -11.39
N GLU A 106 -19.35 -2.75 -11.88
CA GLU A 106 -18.04 -2.08 -11.80
C GLU A 106 -17.68 -1.66 -10.38
N TYR A 107 -18.68 -1.31 -9.55
CA TYR A 107 -18.47 -1.08 -8.11
C TYR A 107 -17.91 -2.33 -7.44
N GLN A 108 -18.54 -3.48 -7.68
CA GLN A 108 -18.12 -4.75 -7.05
C GLN A 108 -16.69 -5.15 -7.44
N LYS A 109 -16.25 -4.88 -8.68
CA LYS A 109 -14.84 -5.09 -9.07
C LYS A 109 -13.86 -4.26 -8.24
N LYS A 110 -14.23 -3.05 -7.81
CA LYS A 110 -13.41 -2.23 -6.92
C LYS A 110 -13.38 -2.78 -5.51
N ILE A 111 -14.51 -3.28 -5.01
CA ILE A 111 -14.59 -3.96 -3.72
C ILE A 111 -13.71 -5.21 -3.70
N GLU A 112 -13.72 -6.04 -4.73
CA GLU A 112 -12.82 -7.21 -4.79
C GLU A 112 -11.33 -6.82 -4.77
N LYS A 113 -10.98 -5.67 -5.36
CA LYS A 113 -9.61 -5.15 -5.27
C LYS A 113 -9.26 -4.71 -3.83
N LEU A 114 -10.20 -4.11 -3.10
CA LEU A 114 -10.03 -3.77 -1.69
C LEU A 114 -10.00 -5.00 -0.78
N LYS A 115 -10.62 -6.11 -1.20
CA LYS A 115 -10.54 -7.39 -0.48
C LYS A 115 -9.25 -8.16 -0.71
N ASN A 116 -8.46 -7.77 -1.72
CA ASN A 116 -7.18 -8.41 -2.03
C ASN A 116 -6.05 -7.88 -1.13
N ARG A 117 -5.55 -8.70 -0.20
CA ARG A 117 -4.44 -8.36 0.72
C ARG A 117 -3.11 -8.01 0.04
N LEU A 118 -2.93 -8.40 -1.21
CA LEU A 118 -1.72 -8.09 -1.99
C LEU A 118 -1.84 -6.77 -2.75
N SER A 119 -3.01 -6.14 -2.78
CA SER A 119 -3.20 -4.80 -3.34
C SER A 119 -2.70 -3.71 -2.39
N LYS A 120 -2.46 -2.51 -2.93
CA LYS A 120 -1.87 -1.38 -2.18
C LYS A 120 -2.76 -0.92 -1.03
N GLU A 121 -4.06 -0.90 -1.24
CA GLU A 121 -5.06 -0.46 -0.26
C GLU A 121 -5.70 -1.63 0.46
N GLY A 122 -5.91 -2.77 -0.23
CA GLY A 122 -6.53 -3.95 0.36
C GLY A 122 -5.69 -4.61 1.46
N ARG A 123 -4.36 -4.41 1.47
CA ARG A 123 -3.52 -4.77 2.63
C ARG A 123 -3.96 -4.07 3.92
N TYR A 124 -4.34 -2.79 3.84
CA TYR A 124 -4.77 -2.03 5.03
C TYR A 124 -6.11 -2.55 5.54
N VAL A 125 -7.02 -2.88 4.62
CA VAL A 125 -8.30 -3.51 4.93
C VAL A 125 -8.09 -4.89 5.56
N TYR A 126 -7.14 -5.66 5.05
CA TYR A 126 -6.81 -6.97 5.60
C TYR A 126 -6.29 -6.89 7.03
N ASP A 127 -5.38 -5.95 7.32
CA ASP A 127 -4.82 -5.75 8.67
C ASP A 127 -5.94 -5.54 9.72
N ILE A 128 -6.84 -4.59 9.48
CA ILE A 128 -7.97 -4.32 10.38
C ILE A 128 -9.04 -5.42 10.35
N SER A 129 -9.15 -6.19 9.25
CA SER A 129 -10.04 -7.37 9.19
C SER A 129 -9.51 -8.51 10.05
N TYR A 130 -8.20 -8.71 10.12
CA TYR A 130 -7.60 -9.67 11.05
C TYR A 130 -7.81 -9.23 12.50
N GLN A 131 -7.66 -7.94 12.81
CA GLN A 131 -7.99 -7.41 14.14
C GLN A 131 -9.44 -7.67 14.52
N ARG A 132 -10.38 -7.42 13.60
CA ARG A 132 -11.80 -7.78 13.77
C ARG A 132 -11.97 -9.25 14.11
N TYR A 133 -11.35 -10.14 13.33
CA TYR A 133 -11.45 -11.58 13.52
C TYR A 133 -10.99 -12.01 14.92
N VAL A 134 -9.83 -11.54 15.37
CA VAL A 134 -9.33 -11.83 16.72
C VAL A 134 -10.26 -11.27 17.79
N MET A 135 -10.70 -10.02 17.64
CA MET A 135 -11.51 -9.35 18.65
C MET A 135 -12.92 -9.96 18.79
N GLU A 136 -13.61 -10.28 17.69
CA GLU A 136 -14.95 -10.89 17.74
C GLU A 136 -14.94 -12.32 18.31
N ASN A 137 -13.81 -13.01 18.23
CA ASN A 137 -13.61 -14.30 18.89
C ASN A 137 -13.23 -14.15 20.38
N ALA A 138 -12.39 -13.16 20.72
CA ALA A 138 -11.94 -12.90 22.08
C ALA A 138 -13.00 -12.22 22.97
N LEU A 139 -13.83 -11.35 22.41
CA LEU A 139 -14.79 -10.51 23.12
C LEU A 139 -16.21 -10.76 22.62
N LYS A 140 -17.08 -11.26 23.52
CA LYS A 140 -18.53 -11.33 23.28
C LYS A 140 -19.19 -10.11 23.89
N THR A 141 -19.76 -9.25 23.05
CA THR A 141 -20.40 -8.00 23.44
C THR A 141 -21.66 -7.75 22.64
N ASN A 142 -22.64 -7.07 23.25
CA ASN A 142 -23.84 -6.59 22.57
C ASN A 142 -23.66 -5.17 22.00
N LYS A 143 -22.52 -4.51 22.28
CA LYS A 143 -22.21 -3.18 21.76
C LYS A 143 -21.99 -3.23 20.25
N LYS A 144 -22.30 -2.14 19.57
CA LYS A 144 -21.97 -1.97 18.16
C LYS A 144 -20.46 -1.85 18.04
N VAL A 145 -19.85 -2.62 17.15
CA VAL A 145 -18.42 -2.54 16.90
C VAL A 145 -18.18 -1.90 15.54
N LYS A 146 -17.34 -0.87 15.51
CA LYS A 146 -16.94 -0.17 14.30
C LYS A 146 -15.44 -0.22 14.08
N TYR A 147 -15.04 -0.24 12.82
CA TYR A 147 -13.65 -0.40 12.39
C TYR A 147 -13.27 0.75 11.47
N TYR A 148 -12.20 1.47 11.84
CA TYR A 148 -11.75 2.67 11.14
C TYR A 148 -10.30 2.54 10.70
N LEU A 149 -10.04 2.88 9.44
CA LEU A 149 -8.68 3.28 9.04
C LEU A 149 -8.48 4.76 9.36
N VAL A 150 -7.32 5.11 9.91
CA VAL A 150 -6.91 6.49 10.15
C VAL A 150 -5.74 6.82 9.24
N VAL A 151 -5.91 7.81 8.37
CA VAL A 151 -4.90 8.23 7.39
C VAL A 151 -4.72 9.73 7.44
N LEU A 152 -3.62 10.23 6.88
CA LEU A 152 -3.40 11.67 6.77
C LEU A 152 -4.35 12.28 5.73
N ASN A 153 -4.95 13.41 6.06
CA ASN A 153 -5.82 14.14 5.14
C ASN A 153 -4.97 14.76 4.01
N SER A 154 -5.18 14.32 2.76
CA SER A 154 -4.42 14.85 1.62
C SER A 154 -4.67 16.32 1.32
N GLU A 155 -5.75 16.90 1.84
CA GLU A 155 -6.10 18.30 1.65
C GLU A 155 -5.70 19.20 2.82
N TYR A 156 -5.19 18.63 3.91
CA TYR A 156 -4.68 19.41 5.04
C TYR A 156 -3.52 20.30 4.60
N ILE A 157 -3.55 21.57 4.99
CA ILE A 157 -2.49 22.54 4.74
C ILE A 157 -1.96 23.02 6.08
N HIS A 158 -0.66 22.86 6.31
CA HIS A 158 -0.05 23.31 7.55
C HIS A 158 0.01 24.84 7.62
N GLU A 159 -0.50 25.42 8.71
CA GLU A 159 -0.56 26.86 8.93
C GLU A 159 0.81 27.49 9.24
N GLY A 160 1.81 26.67 9.57
CA GLY A 160 3.13 27.13 10.02
C GLY A 160 3.16 27.48 11.50
N LEU A 161 2.29 26.87 12.31
CA LEU A 161 2.27 27.03 13.76
C LEU A 161 3.26 26.08 14.41
N TYR A 162 4.00 26.57 15.41
CA TYR A 162 4.99 25.79 16.17
C TYR A 162 4.81 26.03 17.67
N ASN A 163 5.11 25.02 18.47
CA ASN A 163 5.15 25.14 19.92
C ASN A 163 6.46 25.77 20.40
N GLU A 164 6.59 25.98 21.72
CA GLU A 164 7.79 26.56 22.36
C GLU A 164 9.07 25.74 22.14
N LYS A 165 8.94 24.46 21.78
CA LYS A 165 10.05 23.54 21.45
C LYS A 165 10.37 23.53 19.95
N ASN A 166 9.77 24.42 19.17
CA ASN A 166 9.91 24.50 17.72
C ASN A 166 9.41 23.24 16.98
N GLU A 167 8.38 22.57 17.53
CA GLU A 167 7.72 21.43 16.90
C GLU A 167 6.42 21.89 16.23
N PRO A 168 6.07 21.40 15.03
CA PRO A 168 4.85 21.80 14.35
C PRO A 168 3.58 21.45 15.14
N ILE A 169 2.63 22.38 15.19
CA ILE A 169 1.29 22.17 15.75
C ILE A 169 0.34 21.86 14.60
N TYR A 170 -0.39 20.76 14.72
CA TYR A 170 -1.34 20.29 13.71
C TYR A 170 -2.78 20.48 14.16
N GLY A 171 -3.65 20.76 13.19
CA GLY A 171 -5.10 20.80 13.39
C GLY A 171 -5.70 19.40 13.48
N ASP A 172 -6.92 19.32 14.00
CA ASP A 172 -7.66 18.06 14.16
C ASP A 172 -8.09 17.46 12.80
N ASP A 173 -8.06 18.27 11.74
CA ASP A 173 -8.31 17.91 10.35
C ASP A 173 -7.08 17.34 9.63
N LEU A 174 -5.94 17.17 10.31
CA LEU A 174 -4.75 16.51 9.77
C LEU A 174 -5.03 15.04 9.42
N VAL A 175 -6.00 14.39 10.07
CA VAL A 175 -6.35 12.99 9.83
C VAL A 175 -7.75 12.85 9.25
N THR A 176 -7.93 11.84 8.42
CA THR A 176 -9.22 11.39 7.90
C THR A 176 -9.53 10.01 8.46
N LEU A 177 -10.72 9.87 9.05
CA LEU A 177 -11.27 8.58 9.43
C LEU A 177 -12.03 7.96 8.26
N ILE A 178 -11.76 6.69 7.99
CA ILE A 178 -12.43 5.91 6.97
C ILE A 178 -13.15 4.75 7.65
N ASP A 179 -14.49 4.76 7.64
CA ASP A 179 -15.30 3.66 8.17
C ASP A 179 -15.22 2.48 7.20
N VAL A 180 -14.65 1.37 7.66
CA VAL A 180 -14.51 0.12 6.91
C VAL A 180 -15.29 -1.01 7.60
N THR A 181 -16.27 -0.69 8.44
CA THR A 181 -17.02 -1.67 9.23
C THR A 181 -17.76 -2.68 8.35
N SER A 182 -18.43 -2.22 7.29
CA SER A 182 -19.11 -3.08 6.32
C SER A 182 -18.12 -3.94 5.52
N LEU A 183 -17.02 -3.33 5.08
CA LEU A 183 -15.98 -3.98 4.29
C LEU A 183 -15.25 -5.08 5.06
N THR A 184 -14.85 -4.81 6.31
CA THR A 184 -14.23 -5.83 7.18
C THR A 184 -15.18 -7.00 7.44
N LYS A 185 -16.51 -6.77 7.48
CA LYS A 185 -17.49 -7.86 7.59
C LYS A 185 -17.45 -8.76 6.35
N LYS A 186 -17.39 -8.16 5.15
CA LYS A 186 -17.27 -8.87 3.87
C LYS A 186 -15.93 -9.61 3.72
N MET A 187 -14.92 -9.23 4.50
CA MET A 187 -13.61 -9.89 4.53
C MET A 187 -13.57 -11.17 5.37
N MET A 188 -14.53 -11.39 6.28
CA MET A 188 -14.44 -12.49 7.25
C MET A 188 -14.28 -13.88 6.59
N PRO A 189 -15.03 -14.24 5.52
CA PRO A 189 -14.81 -15.52 4.84
C PRO A 189 -13.40 -15.68 4.25
N ILE A 190 -12.76 -14.58 3.82
CA ILE A 190 -11.39 -14.60 3.31
C ILE A 190 -10.41 -14.80 4.47
N VAL A 191 -10.63 -14.11 5.59
CA VAL A 191 -9.79 -14.25 6.79
C VAL A 191 -9.91 -15.66 7.35
N ASP A 192 -11.12 -16.21 7.49
CA ASP A 192 -11.35 -17.59 7.96
C ASP A 192 -10.56 -18.60 7.10
N HIS A 193 -10.68 -18.49 5.77
CA HIS A 193 -9.95 -19.36 4.86
C HIS A 193 -8.42 -19.20 4.97
N ASP A 194 -7.94 -17.96 5.10
CA ASP A 194 -6.51 -17.70 5.31
C ASP A 194 -6.00 -18.29 6.63
N ILE A 195 -6.81 -18.28 7.68
CA ILE A 195 -6.47 -18.88 8.98
C ILE A 195 -6.34 -20.39 8.83
N GLU A 196 -7.27 -21.06 8.15
CA GLU A 196 -7.19 -22.49 7.84
C GLU A 196 -5.92 -22.84 7.05
N ILE A 197 -5.56 -22.03 6.05
CA ILE A 197 -4.31 -22.21 5.28
C ILE A 197 -3.10 -22.10 6.21
N VAL A 198 -3.08 -21.12 7.12
CA VAL A 198 -1.97 -20.94 8.08
C VAL A 198 -1.88 -22.14 9.02
N LEU A 199 -3.00 -22.58 9.59
CA LEU A 199 -3.06 -23.76 10.46
C LEU A 199 -2.57 -25.02 9.75
N GLN A 200 -3.04 -25.28 8.53
CA GLN A 200 -2.60 -26.41 7.72
C GLN A 200 -1.08 -26.38 7.49
N ARG A 201 -0.52 -25.21 7.18
CA ARG A 201 0.93 -25.04 6.97
C ARG A 201 1.73 -25.26 8.25
N LEU A 202 1.25 -24.77 9.39
CA LEU A 202 1.88 -24.98 10.69
C LEU A 202 1.84 -26.46 11.12
N ASN A 203 0.77 -27.18 10.77
CA ASN A 203 0.67 -28.62 11.05
C ASN A 203 1.51 -29.48 10.08
N THR A 204 1.74 -29.01 8.85
CA THR A 204 2.50 -29.77 7.83
C THR A 204 4.01 -29.48 7.88
N LEU A 205 4.42 -28.25 8.26
CA LEU A 205 5.82 -27.82 8.36
C LEU A 205 6.67 -28.08 7.10
N SER A 206 6.08 -27.91 5.92
CA SER A 206 6.82 -28.04 4.65
C SER A 206 7.57 -26.74 4.30
N ALA A 207 8.86 -26.88 4.03
CA ALA A 207 9.72 -25.80 3.53
C ALA A 207 9.98 -25.92 2.01
N ASN A 208 9.19 -26.73 1.30
CA ASN A 208 9.35 -26.90 -0.14
C ASN A 208 9.09 -25.58 -0.88
N PRO A 209 9.80 -25.33 -1.99
CA PRO A 209 9.52 -24.18 -2.83
C PRO A 209 8.08 -24.27 -3.37
N VAL A 210 7.47 -23.11 -3.52
CA VAL A 210 6.16 -22.92 -4.15
C VAL A 210 6.33 -22.07 -5.40
N ASP A 211 5.35 -22.16 -6.31
CA ASP A 211 5.29 -21.32 -7.50
C ASP A 211 5.47 -19.84 -7.13
N LEU A 212 6.32 -19.16 -7.90
CA LEU A 212 6.57 -17.74 -7.70
C LEU A 212 5.37 -16.91 -8.15
N GLY A 213 5.16 -15.77 -7.50
CA GLY A 213 4.06 -14.89 -7.83
C GLY A 213 4.11 -13.54 -7.12
N ILE A 214 3.01 -12.79 -7.22
CA ILE A 214 2.85 -11.49 -6.56
C ILE A 214 2.98 -11.57 -5.04
N HIS A 215 2.73 -12.74 -4.45
CA HIS A 215 2.87 -13.00 -3.01
C HIS A 215 4.34 -13.02 -2.56
N CYS A 216 5.31 -13.17 -3.47
CA CYS A 216 6.73 -13.13 -3.12
C CYS A 216 7.19 -11.73 -2.69
N GLN A 217 6.51 -10.67 -3.15
CA GLN A 217 6.78 -9.26 -2.78
C GLN A 217 8.26 -8.87 -2.94
N ARG A 218 8.90 -9.33 -4.03
CA ARG A 218 10.33 -9.09 -4.32
C ARG A 218 10.67 -7.60 -4.32
N LYS A 219 11.72 -7.23 -3.56
CA LYS A 219 12.20 -5.84 -3.37
C LYS A 219 11.17 -4.90 -2.71
N ASP A 220 10.16 -5.43 -2.04
CA ASP A 220 9.26 -4.69 -1.13
C ASP A 220 9.74 -4.87 0.31
N SER A 221 9.35 -3.98 1.23
CA SER A 221 9.63 -4.15 2.66
C SER A 221 8.99 -5.41 3.26
N ARG A 222 8.01 -6.00 2.57
CA ARG A 222 7.33 -7.24 2.95
C ARG A 222 7.77 -8.44 2.12
N GLN A 223 8.97 -8.41 1.54
CA GLN A 223 9.52 -9.54 0.80
C GLN A 223 9.37 -10.84 1.61
N CYS A 224 8.85 -11.88 0.94
CA CYS A 224 8.62 -13.18 1.57
C CYS A 224 9.92 -13.69 2.25
N LYS A 225 9.82 -14.12 3.50
CA LYS A 225 10.97 -14.62 4.28
C LYS A 225 11.60 -15.88 3.65
N PHE A 226 10.84 -16.64 2.88
CA PHE A 226 11.31 -17.83 2.17
C PHE A 226 11.85 -17.52 0.76
N PHE A 227 12.06 -16.24 0.43
CA PHE A 227 12.66 -15.82 -0.84
C PHE A 227 13.95 -16.61 -1.18
N PRO A 228 14.90 -16.85 -0.24
CA PRO A 228 16.11 -17.63 -0.55
C PRO A 228 15.85 -19.08 -0.98
N ILE A 229 14.70 -19.65 -0.62
CA ILE A 229 14.33 -21.02 -1.01
C ILE A 229 13.72 -21.02 -2.41
N CYS A 230 12.66 -20.23 -2.62
CA CYS A 230 11.92 -20.28 -3.89
C CYS A 230 12.69 -19.61 -5.04
N TYR A 231 13.59 -18.66 -4.77
CA TYR A 231 14.38 -17.95 -5.79
C TYR A 231 15.78 -18.54 -6.00
N LYS A 232 16.13 -19.65 -5.36
CA LYS A 232 17.51 -20.19 -5.38
C LYS A 232 18.06 -20.43 -6.78
N ASP A 233 17.19 -20.81 -7.72
CA ASP A 233 17.58 -21.16 -9.09
C ASP A 233 17.51 -19.95 -10.04
N ILE A 234 17.04 -18.79 -9.57
CA ILE A 234 16.94 -17.58 -10.38
C ILE A 234 18.30 -16.91 -10.51
N PRO A 235 18.82 -16.72 -11.73
CA PRO A 235 20.11 -16.07 -11.95
C PRO A 235 20.16 -14.65 -11.35
N GLU A 236 21.26 -14.33 -10.66
CA GLU A 236 21.48 -12.99 -10.12
C GLU A 236 21.58 -11.93 -11.22
N LYS A 237 22.23 -12.28 -12.33
CA LYS A 237 22.40 -11.45 -13.52
C LYS A 237 21.62 -12.04 -14.68
N ASN A 238 21.11 -11.18 -15.56
CA ASN A 238 20.43 -11.56 -16.79
C ASN A 238 19.26 -12.55 -16.59
N SER A 239 18.65 -12.60 -15.40
CA SER A 239 17.39 -13.32 -15.22
C SER A 239 16.25 -12.62 -15.94
N LEU A 240 15.12 -13.33 -16.10
CA LEU A 240 13.92 -12.80 -16.74
C LEU A 240 13.42 -11.48 -16.12
N PHE A 241 13.74 -11.21 -14.86
CA PHE A 241 13.42 -9.95 -14.18
C PHE A 241 14.15 -8.72 -14.74
N THR A 242 15.15 -8.89 -15.61
CA THR A 242 15.95 -7.81 -16.20
C THR A 242 15.14 -6.99 -17.21
N TYR A 243 14.18 -7.59 -17.91
CA TYR A 243 13.40 -6.90 -18.94
C TYR A 243 12.58 -5.75 -18.37
N MET A 244 12.78 -4.55 -18.94
CA MET A 244 12.04 -3.35 -18.58
C MET A 244 10.55 -3.51 -18.90
N GLY A 245 9.71 -3.21 -17.91
CA GLY A 245 8.28 -3.44 -18.04
C GLY A 245 7.89 -4.93 -18.14
N GLY A 246 8.77 -5.87 -17.78
CA GLY A 246 8.48 -7.31 -17.85
C GLY A 246 7.22 -7.75 -17.07
N HIS A 247 6.76 -6.96 -16.10
CA HIS A 247 5.48 -7.16 -15.40
C HIS A 247 4.24 -7.07 -16.32
N ASN A 248 4.39 -6.52 -17.53
CA ASN A 248 3.34 -6.48 -18.53
C ASN A 248 3.24 -7.79 -19.33
N GLY A 249 4.04 -8.80 -19.02
CA GLY A 249 4.10 -10.07 -19.73
C GLY A 249 4.77 -9.99 -21.11
N PHE A 250 4.82 -11.15 -21.78
CA PHE A 250 5.35 -11.37 -23.12
C PHE A 250 4.26 -11.98 -23.99
N LYS A 251 4.32 -11.77 -25.31
CA LYS A 251 3.36 -12.38 -26.24
C LYS A 251 4.09 -13.33 -27.15
N ASP A 252 3.59 -14.54 -27.25
CA ASP A 252 4.10 -15.51 -28.21
C ASP A 252 3.70 -15.18 -29.64
N ASP A 253 4.10 -16.04 -30.57
CA ASP A 253 3.87 -15.85 -32.00
C ASP A 253 2.40 -16.03 -32.40
N ASP A 254 1.62 -16.76 -31.60
CA ASP A 254 0.16 -16.89 -31.74
C ASP A 254 -0.60 -15.72 -31.06
N GLY A 255 0.12 -14.82 -30.39
CA GLY A 255 -0.42 -13.65 -29.71
C GLY A 255 -0.96 -13.91 -28.30
N VAL A 256 -0.75 -15.12 -27.76
CA VAL A 256 -1.08 -15.46 -26.38
C VAL A 256 -0.13 -14.73 -25.44
N LYS A 257 -0.71 -14.11 -24.40
CA LYS A 257 0.05 -13.35 -23.41
C LYS A 257 0.42 -14.24 -22.24
N HIS A 258 1.71 -14.31 -21.95
CA HIS A 258 2.30 -15.04 -20.83
C HIS A 258 2.71 -14.05 -19.72
N ASP A 259 2.28 -14.29 -18.48
CA ASP A 259 2.79 -13.53 -17.34
C ASP A 259 4.24 -13.91 -17.05
N ARG A 260 5.00 -12.97 -16.49
CA ARG A 260 6.40 -13.22 -16.17
C ARG A 260 6.58 -14.32 -15.11
N PHE A 261 5.67 -14.42 -14.13
CA PHE A 261 5.77 -15.46 -13.11
C PHE A 261 5.45 -16.84 -13.67
N ASP A 262 4.44 -16.96 -14.54
CA ASP A 262 4.09 -18.21 -15.21
C ASP A 262 5.31 -18.76 -15.98
N LEU A 263 5.96 -17.90 -16.78
CA LEU A 263 7.18 -18.27 -17.50
C LEU A 263 8.31 -18.72 -16.57
N ILE A 264 8.50 -18.06 -15.43
CA ILE A 264 9.55 -18.48 -14.49
C ILE A 264 9.22 -19.86 -13.90
N ASN A 265 7.96 -20.09 -13.54
CA ASN A 265 7.52 -21.36 -12.98
C ASN A 265 7.58 -22.49 -14.02
N GLU A 266 7.49 -22.17 -15.31
CA GLU A 266 7.72 -23.08 -16.44
C GLU A 266 9.20 -23.31 -16.77
N GLY A 267 10.13 -22.63 -16.08
CA GLY A 267 11.56 -22.82 -16.24
C GLY A 267 12.28 -21.80 -17.14
N TYR A 268 11.61 -20.73 -17.57
CA TYR A 268 12.27 -19.59 -18.25
C TYR A 268 12.94 -18.67 -17.21
N LEU A 269 14.16 -19.01 -16.80
CA LEU A 269 14.85 -18.34 -15.69
C LEU A 269 15.71 -17.17 -16.17
N ASN A 270 16.35 -17.32 -17.34
CA ASN A 270 17.19 -16.33 -17.97
C ASN A 270 16.38 -15.45 -18.93
N ALA A 271 16.84 -14.22 -19.12
CA ALA A 271 16.33 -13.34 -20.17
C ALA A 271 16.53 -13.97 -21.56
N THR A 272 17.55 -14.82 -21.71
CA THR A 272 17.85 -15.53 -22.96
C THR A 272 16.88 -16.65 -23.30
N ASP A 273 16.11 -17.14 -22.32
CA ASP A 273 15.23 -18.29 -22.49
C ASP A 273 13.96 -17.91 -23.27
N ILE A 274 13.55 -16.64 -23.22
CA ILE A 274 12.41 -16.15 -24.00
C ILE A 274 12.77 -16.09 -25.48
N PRO A 275 11.92 -16.60 -26.39
CA PRO A 275 12.14 -16.45 -27.82
C PRO A 275 12.25 -14.98 -28.23
N PHE A 276 13.23 -14.65 -29.07
CA PHE A 276 13.45 -13.27 -29.53
C PHE A 276 12.20 -12.68 -30.19
N SER A 277 11.44 -13.50 -30.93
CA SER A 277 10.19 -13.11 -31.60
C SER A 277 9.13 -12.56 -30.62
N TRP A 278 9.17 -12.93 -29.34
CA TRP A 278 8.22 -12.49 -28.33
C TRP A 278 8.53 -11.08 -27.79
N LEU A 279 9.73 -10.55 -28.07
CA LEU A 279 10.20 -9.24 -27.61
C LEU A 279 9.64 -8.11 -28.49
N LYS A 280 8.39 -7.73 -28.28
CA LYS A 280 7.74 -6.66 -29.09
C LYS A 280 8.10 -5.22 -28.69
N ARG A 281 8.84 -5.02 -27.60
CA ARG A 281 9.21 -3.68 -27.09
C ARG A 281 10.65 -3.38 -27.44
N GLN A 282 10.92 -2.21 -28.00
CA GLN A 282 12.26 -1.80 -28.41
C GLN A 282 13.30 -1.90 -27.29
N ASN A 283 12.93 -1.48 -26.07
CA ASN A 283 13.81 -1.59 -24.91
C ASN A 283 14.17 -3.05 -24.59
N ASN A 284 13.24 -4.01 -24.75
CA ASN A 284 13.53 -5.41 -24.49
C ASN A 284 14.43 -6.00 -25.58
N ILE A 285 14.25 -5.61 -26.84
CA ILE A 285 15.12 -6.01 -27.95
C ILE A 285 16.55 -5.55 -27.67
N ILE A 286 16.73 -4.26 -27.35
CA ILE A 286 18.03 -3.69 -26.98
C ILE A 286 18.65 -4.45 -25.79
N GLN A 287 17.86 -4.71 -24.74
CA GLN A 287 18.34 -5.47 -23.58
C GLN A 287 18.81 -6.87 -23.98
N ARG A 288 18.08 -7.56 -24.86
CA ARG A 288 18.44 -8.89 -25.34
C ARG A 288 19.74 -8.86 -26.16
N GLU A 289 19.85 -7.93 -27.09
CA GLU A 289 21.04 -7.75 -27.93
C GLU A 289 22.29 -7.43 -27.09
N VAL A 290 22.17 -6.57 -26.09
CA VAL A 290 23.27 -6.25 -25.16
C VAL A 290 23.67 -7.46 -24.32
N ILE A 291 22.69 -8.25 -23.84
CA ILE A 291 22.95 -9.47 -23.07
C ILE A 291 23.69 -10.51 -23.92
N GLU A 292 23.29 -10.70 -25.19
CA GLU A 292 23.90 -11.70 -26.07
C GLU A 292 25.25 -11.26 -26.64
N SER A 293 25.39 -9.98 -27.01
CA SER A 293 26.62 -9.46 -27.62
C SER A 293 27.68 -9.03 -26.60
N GLY A 294 27.27 -8.66 -25.38
CA GLY A 294 28.13 -8.01 -24.40
C GLY A 294 28.51 -6.56 -24.77
N ILE A 295 27.96 -6.01 -25.85
CA ILE A 295 28.27 -4.67 -26.35
C ILE A 295 27.23 -3.69 -25.80
N PRO A 296 27.63 -2.61 -25.10
CA PRO A 296 26.69 -1.61 -24.63
C PRO A 296 25.97 -0.89 -25.78
N PHE A 297 24.67 -0.66 -25.62
CA PHE A 297 23.87 0.15 -26.54
C PHE A 297 23.98 1.64 -26.20
N TYR A 298 24.28 2.47 -27.21
CA TYR A 298 24.31 3.93 -27.09
C TYR A 298 23.28 4.56 -28.03
N HIS A 299 22.36 5.35 -27.48
CA HIS A 299 21.37 6.07 -28.28
C HIS A 299 21.93 7.41 -28.79
N TYR A 300 22.91 7.37 -29.71
CA TYR A 300 23.67 8.54 -30.16
C TYR A 300 22.81 9.75 -30.55
N GLU A 301 21.67 9.56 -31.24
CA GLU A 301 20.79 10.67 -31.60
C GLU A 301 20.20 11.41 -30.39
N LYS A 302 19.81 10.68 -29.33
CA LYS A 302 19.30 11.30 -28.10
C LYS A 302 20.39 12.01 -27.33
N ILE A 303 21.60 11.42 -27.32
CA ILE A 303 22.78 12.04 -26.69
C ILE A 303 23.12 13.36 -27.40
N ARG A 304 23.19 13.34 -28.74
CA ARG A 304 23.43 14.54 -29.56
C ARG A 304 22.36 15.61 -29.34
N ALA A 305 21.08 15.22 -29.37
CA ALA A 305 19.98 16.15 -29.11
C ALA A 305 20.03 16.74 -27.70
N GLY A 306 20.37 15.93 -26.69
CA GLY A 306 20.54 16.39 -25.31
C GLY A 306 21.65 17.43 -25.16
N ILE A 307 22.81 17.19 -25.80
CA ILE A 307 23.94 18.14 -25.82
C ILE A 307 23.55 19.43 -26.55
N ALA A 308 22.91 19.32 -27.72
CA ALA A 308 22.48 20.49 -28.50
C ALA A 308 21.39 21.34 -27.80
N ALA A 309 20.66 20.76 -26.85
CA ALA A 309 19.65 21.47 -26.06
C ALA A 309 20.25 22.31 -24.90
N LEU A 310 21.53 22.10 -24.55
CA LEU A 310 22.20 22.85 -23.50
C LEU A 310 22.38 24.32 -23.92
N LYS A 311 22.04 25.25 -23.02
CA LYS A 311 22.19 26.69 -23.21
C LYS A 311 22.98 27.26 -22.04
N TYR A 312 23.98 28.07 -22.37
CA TYR A 312 24.80 28.76 -21.38
C TYR A 312 24.11 30.04 -20.86
N PRO A 313 24.31 30.40 -19.57
CA PRO A 313 25.06 29.63 -18.59
C PRO A 313 24.31 28.36 -18.15
N ILE A 314 25.04 27.27 -17.90
CA ILE A 314 24.47 26.01 -17.39
C ILE A 314 24.33 26.13 -15.87
N TYR A 315 23.14 25.80 -15.36
CA TYR A 315 22.85 25.77 -13.93
C TYR A 315 22.86 24.33 -13.43
N HIS A 316 23.90 23.98 -12.70
CA HIS A 316 24.02 22.70 -12.00
C HIS A 316 23.30 22.82 -10.65
N LEU A 317 21.98 22.63 -10.67
CA LEU A 317 21.12 22.67 -9.49
C LEU A 317 21.10 21.29 -8.83
N ASP A 318 21.58 21.22 -7.59
CA ASP A 318 21.47 20.04 -6.73
C ASP A 318 20.65 20.39 -5.48
N PHE A 319 19.75 19.51 -5.07
CA PHE A 319 18.88 19.74 -3.94
C PHE A 319 18.47 18.46 -3.24
N GLU A 320 18.27 18.57 -1.94
CA GLU A 320 17.70 17.51 -1.12
C GLU A 320 16.23 17.82 -0.84
N THR A 321 15.36 16.87 -1.18
CA THR A 321 13.96 16.89 -0.80
C THR A 321 13.59 15.71 0.06
N PHE A 322 12.62 15.94 0.95
CA PHE A 322 12.07 14.88 1.76
C PHE A 322 10.53 14.95 1.72
N PRO A 323 9.84 13.94 1.13
CA PRO A 323 8.39 13.85 1.19
C PRO A 323 7.94 13.40 2.57
N CYS A 324 8.01 14.32 3.53
CA CYS A 324 7.70 14.05 4.92
C CYS A 324 6.21 13.72 5.08
N PRO A 325 5.82 12.62 5.77
CA PRO A 325 4.41 12.33 6.03
C PRO A 325 3.69 13.50 6.69
N LEU A 326 4.31 14.09 7.72
CA LEU A 326 3.77 15.24 8.41
C LEU A 326 4.32 16.53 7.79
N PRO A 327 3.49 17.50 7.39
CA PRO A 327 3.97 18.74 6.81
C PRO A 327 4.83 19.50 7.83
N ARG A 328 5.92 20.10 7.34
CA ARG A 328 6.96 20.74 8.17
C ARG A 328 6.87 22.25 8.10
N PHE A 329 6.51 22.81 6.95
CA PHE A 329 6.50 24.25 6.70
C PHE A 329 5.12 24.77 6.31
N LYS A 330 4.91 26.08 6.46
CA LYS A 330 3.65 26.74 6.11
C LYS A 330 3.30 26.48 4.64
N GLY A 331 2.07 26.06 4.39
CA GLY A 331 1.57 25.75 3.05
C GLY A 331 1.82 24.32 2.58
N GLU A 332 2.57 23.51 3.34
CA GLU A 332 2.79 22.11 2.99
C GLU A 332 1.58 21.23 3.33
N LYS A 333 1.41 20.19 2.53
CA LYS A 333 0.46 19.09 2.76
C LYS A 333 1.22 17.83 3.17
N PRO A 334 0.56 16.80 3.71
CA PRO A 334 1.20 15.50 3.92
C PRO A 334 1.91 14.97 2.68
N TYR A 335 3.17 14.55 2.81
CA TYR A 335 4.05 14.09 1.73
C TYR A 335 4.42 15.14 0.68
N SER A 336 4.22 16.44 0.94
CA SER A 336 4.84 17.51 0.14
C SER A 336 6.36 17.32 0.09
N GLN A 337 6.96 17.53 -1.08
CA GLN A 337 8.42 17.51 -1.25
C GLN A 337 9.01 18.77 -0.63
N SER A 338 9.42 18.69 0.63
CA SER A 338 10.09 19.79 1.32
C SER A 338 11.53 19.91 0.81
N LEU A 339 11.85 21.00 0.11
CA LEU A 339 13.22 21.41 -0.20
C LEU A 339 13.84 21.99 1.07
N PHE A 340 14.89 21.36 1.60
CA PHE A 340 15.55 21.82 2.83
C PHE A 340 17.04 22.12 2.66
N GLN A 341 17.63 21.70 1.56
CA GLN A 341 19.01 22.01 1.19
C GLN A 341 19.11 22.11 -0.33
N TYR A 342 19.82 23.12 -0.83
CA TYR A 342 20.11 23.24 -2.26
C TYR A 342 21.48 23.89 -2.47
N SER A 343 22.10 23.61 -3.60
CA SER A 343 23.27 24.30 -4.11
C SER A 343 23.11 24.56 -5.60
N ILE A 344 23.70 25.65 -6.08
CA ILE A 344 23.68 25.99 -7.49
C ILE A 344 25.07 26.41 -7.92
N HIS A 345 25.62 25.69 -8.89
CA HIS A 345 26.86 26.08 -9.56
C HIS A 345 26.52 26.58 -10.97
N VAL A 346 27.06 27.75 -11.32
CA VAL A 346 26.82 28.39 -12.61
C VAL A 346 28.08 28.24 -13.45
N GLU A 347 27.94 27.54 -14.57
CA GLU A 347 28.98 27.41 -15.60
C GLU A 347 28.68 28.43 -16.71
N HIS A 348 29.58 29.39 -16.89
CA HIS A 348 29.38 30.56 -17.76
C HIS A 348 29.63 30.30 -19.23
#